data_AF-A0A953JDP8-F1
#
_entry.id   AF-A0A953JDP8-F1
#
_cell.length_a   1.000
_cell.length_b   1.000
_cell.length_c   1.000
_cell.angle_alpha   90.00
_cell.angle_beta   90.00
_cell.angle_gamma   90.00
#
_symmetry.space_group_name_H-M   'P 1'
#
loop_
_entity.id
_entity.type
_entity.pdbx_description
1 polymer ?
#
loop_
_entity_poly.entity_id
_entity_poly.type
_entity_poly.pdbx_seq_one_letter_code
_entity_poly.pdbx_strand_id
1 'polypeptide(L)' 'ISVGVAAFRENGHSVLELLDAADSALYAAKRAGRNCVRVATGVKQQVLDLTGDVPRLLEVRADQPAVVD' A
#
# COMPACT_ATOMS: atom_id res chain seq x y z
N ILE A 1 -13.68 16.96 -4.89
CA ILE A 1 -12.24 16.74 -4.56
C ILE A 1 -12.04 15.25 -4.29
N SER A 2 -10.93 14.62 -4.71
CA SER A 2 -10.65 13.21 -4.35
C SER A 2 -9.43 13.17 -3.44
N VAL A 3 -9.43 12.28 -2.44
CA VAL A 3 -8.39 12.21 -1.41
C VAL A 3 -7.95 10.77 -1.20
N GLY A 4 -6.64 10.55 -1.12
CA GLY A 4 -6.03 9.31 -0.66
C GLY A 4 -5.40 9.54 0.71
N VAL A 5 -5.57 8.58 1.62
CA VAL A 5 -5.07 8.66 3.00
C VAL A 5 -4.17 7.44 3.28
N ALA A 6 -3.04 7.67 3.93
CA ALA A 6 -2.17 6.63 4.47
C ALA A 6 -1.75 6.99 5.91
N ALA A 7 -1.50 5.97 6.72
CA ALA A 7 -1.10 6.10 8.11
C ALA A 7 0.28 5.45 8.37
N PHE A 8 1.05 6.06 9.27
CA PHE A 8 2.40 5.63 9.63
C PHE A 8 2.35 4.36 10.49
N ARG A 9 3.14 3.34 10.11
CA ARG A 9 3.15 1.95 10.59
C ARG A 9 2.07 1.06 9.98
N GLU A 10 0.91 1.58 9.62
CA GLU A 10 -0.12 0.80 8.92
C GLU A 10 0.17 0.64 7.42
N ASN A 11 0.78 1.66 6.79
CA ASN A 11 1.05 1.68 5.36
C ASN A 11 2.53 1.84 4.98
N GLY A 12 3.42 1.93 5.97
CA GLY A 12 4.85 2.11 5.76
C GLY A 12 5.55 2.68 6.98
N HIS A 13 6.88 2.62 6.98
CA HIS A 13 7.76 3.13 8.03
C HIS A 13 8.62 4.31 7.57
N SER A 14 8.44 4.76 6.32
CA SER A 14 9.15 5.90 5.75
C SER A 14 8.20 6.87 5.05
N VAL A 15 8.62 8.13 4.94
CA VAL A 15 7.84 9.16 4.22
C VAL A 15 7.55 8.74 2.78
N LEU A 16 8.51 8.13 2.10
CA LEU A 16 8.35 7.66 0.72
C LEU A 16 7.27 6.57 0.61
N GLU A 17 7.27 5.59 1.52
CA GLU A 17 6.24 4.54 1.54
C GLU A 17 4.85 5.12 1.84
N LEU A 18 4.74 6.08 2.77
CA LEU A 18 3.47 6.73 3.07
C LEU A 18 2.92 7.53 1.88
N LEU A 19 3.80 8.25 1.17
CA LEU A 19 3.40 9.01 -0.03
C LEU A 19 2.92 8.10 -1.14
N ASP A 20 3.65 7.01 -1.40
CA ASP A 20 3.29 6.02 -2.42
C ASP A 20 1.96 5.30 -2.09
N ALA A 21 1.74 4.97 -0.80
CA ALA A 21 0.48 4.42 -0.33
C ALA A 21 -0.70 5.42 -0.48
N ALA A 22 -0.49 6.68 -0.09
CA ALA A 22 -1.51 7.73 -0.21
C ALA A 22 -1.85 8.02 -1.68
N ASP A 23 -0.86 8.04 -2.57
CA ASP A 23 -1.09 8.26 -4.00
C ASP A 23 -1.85 7.08 -4.64
N SER A 24 -1.50 5.85 -4.27
CA SER A 24 -2.23 4.65 -4.68
C SER A 24 -3.71 4.72 -4.26
N ALA A 25 -3.99 5.13 -3.02
CA ALA A 25 -5.35 5.32 -2.52
C ALA A 25 -6.08 6.48 -3.24
N LEU A 26 -5.40 7.58 -3.52
CA LEU A 26 -5.95 8.70 -4.29
C LEU A 26 -6.32 8.25 -5.71
N TYR A 27 -5.47 7.42 -6.33
CA TYR A 27 -5.74 6.88 -7.65
C TYR A 27 -6.95 5.95 -7.64
N ALA A 28 -7.10 5.12 -6.60
CA ALA A 28 -8.30 4.32 -6.38
C ALA A 28 -9.55 5.20 -6.23
N ALA A 29 -9.49 6.31 -5.48
CA ALA A 29 -10.59 7.27 -5.35
C ALA A 29 -10.99 7.88 -6.70
N LYS A 30 -10.01 8.23 -7.54
CA LYS A 30 -10.27 8.73 -8.90
C LYS A 30 -10.96 7.68 -9.77
N ARG A 31 -10.53 6.41 -9.70
CA ARG A 31 -11.12 5.30 -10.45
C ARG A 31 -12.53 4.93 -9.97
N ALA A 32 -12.82 5.15 -8.68
CA ALA A 32 -14.14 4.91 -8.08
C ALA A 32 -15.17 6.01 -8.35
N GLY A 33 -14.95 6.87 -9.36
CA GLY A 33 -15.88 7.95 -9.72
C GLY A 33 -15.53 9.32 -9.16
N ARG A 34 -14.37 9.48 -8.51
CA ARG A 34 -13.89 10.74 -7.89
C ARG A 34 -14.80 11.17 -6.73
N ASN A 35 -14.61 12.41 -6.27
CA ASN A 35 -15.34 13.05 -5.18
C ASN A 35 -15.49 12.20 -3.90
N CYS A 36 -14.47 11.38 -3.60
CA CYS A 36 -14.49 10.47 -2.46
C CYS A 36 -13.11 10.37 -1.82
N VAL A 37 -13.11 9.76 -0.63
CA VAL A 37 -11.91 9.41 0.14
C VAL A 37 -11.67 7.91 0.02
N ARG A 38 -10.41 7.51 -0.09
CA ARG A 38 -9.97 6.12 0.04
C ARG A 38 -8.77 6.06 0.98
N VAL A 39 -8.74 5.03 1.82
CA VAL A 39 -7.64 4.76 2.75
C VAL A 39 -6.79 3.64 2.16
N ALA A 40 -5.48 3.79 2.21
CA ALA A 40 -4.55 2.75 1.80
C ALA A 40 -4.65 1.55 2.74
N THR A 41 -4.60 0.34 2.17
CA THR A 41 -4.70 -0.92 2.92
C THR A 41 -3.37 -1.65 2.88
N GLY A 42 -2.91 -2.13 4.03
CA GLY A 42 -1.69 -2.91 4.18
C GLY A 42 -0.40 -2.14 3.98
N VAL A 43 0.71 -2.88 4.11
CA VAL A 43 2.08 -2.42 3.86
C VAL A 43 2.62 -3.17 2.65
N LYS A 44 3.31 -2.48 1.74
CA LYS A 44 4.11 -3.16 0.71
C LYS A 44 5.27 -3.86 1.39
N GLN A 45 5.31 -5.18 1.36
CA GLN A 45 6.43 -5.93 1.93
C GLN A 45 7.36 -6.37 0.81
N GLN A 46 8.66 -6.22 1.03
CA GLN A 46 9.67 -6.78 0.14
C GLN A 46 10.24 -8.01 0.83
N VAL A 47 10.20 -9.14 0.14
CA VAL A 47 10.80 -10.39 0.60
C VAL A 47 12.08 -10.61 -0.17
N LEU A 48 13.19 -10.80 0.56
CA LEU A 48 14.45 -11.23 -0.04
C LEU A 48 14.44 -12.76 -0.14
N ASP A 49 14.30 -13.28 -1.35
CA ASP A 49 14.41 -14.70 -1.64
C ASP A 49 15.87 -15.12 -1.59
N LEU A 50 16.21 -15.98 -0.61
CA LEU A 50 17.54 -16.55 -0.40
C LEU A 50 17.61 -18.03 -0.83
N THR A 51 16.54 -18.59 -1.39
CA THR A 51 16.43 -20.02 -1.69
C THR A 51 17.04 -20.42 -3.04
N GLY A 52 17.30 -19.46 -3.93
CA GLY A 52 17.94 -19.69 -5.23
C GLY A 52 19.44 -19.41 -5.24
N ASP A 53 20.10 -19.70 -6.38
CA ASP A 53 21.54 -19.46 -6.60
C ASP A 53 21.94 -17.97 -6.49
N VAL A 54 20.99 -17.05 -6.70
CA VAL A 54 21.19 -15.61 -6.58
C VAL A 54 20.07 -14.99 -5.75
N PRO A 55 20.40 -14.12 -4.77
CA PRO A 55 19.40 -13.38 -4.01
C PRO A 55 18.53 -12.52 -4.92
N ARG A 56 17.20 -12.54 -4.72
CA ARG A 56 16.26 -11.70 -5.47
C ARG A 56 15.26 -11.03 -4.53
N LEU A 57 15.00 -9.75 -4.79
CA LEU A 57 13.98 -9.00 -4.08
C LEU A 57 12.63 -9.20 -4.77
N LEU A 58 11.63 -9.65 -4.01
CA LEU A 58 10.27 -9.86 -4.47
C LEU A 58 9.34 -8.87 -3.77
N GLU A 59 8.50 -8.17 -4.52
CA GLU A 59 7.40 -7.41 -3.92
C GLU A 59 6.26 -8.37 -3.57
N VAL A 60 5.98 -8.49 -2.28
CA VAL A 60 4.86 -9.26 -1.75
C VAL A 60 3.82 -8.28 -1.25
N ARG A 61 2.61 -8.40 -1.80
CA ARG A 61 1.44 -7.73 -1.23
C ARG A 61 1.02 -8.53 -0.01
N ALA A 62 1.23 -7.99 1.18
CA ALA A 62 0.54 -8.49 2.36
C ALA A 62 -0.94 -8.15 2.18
N ASP A 63 -1.73 -9.13 1.76
CA ASP A 63 -3.19 -8.96 1.72
C ASP A 63 -3.66 -8.81 3.17
N GLN A 64 -4.19 -7.63 3.49
CA GLN A 64 -4.68 -7.37 4.84
C GLN A 64 -5.98 -8.19 5.00
N PRO A 65 -6.17 -8.95 6.10
CA PRO A 65 -7.45 -9.61 6.31
C PRO A 65 -8.54 -8.54 6.32
N ALA A 66 -9.61 -8.79 5.57
CA ALA A 66 -10.77 -7.92 5.54
C ALA A 66 -11.20 -7.63 6.98
N VAL A 67 -11.16 -6.36 7.38
CA VAL A 67 -11.73 -5.92 8.64
C VAL A 67 -13.22 -6.25 8.57
N VAL A 68 -13.63 -7.29 9.29
CA VAL A 68 -15.04 -7.58 9.56
C VAL A 68 -15.46 -6.68 10.72
N ASP A 69 -16.51 -5.89 10.48
CA ASP A 69 -17.15 -4.95 11.43
C ASP A 69 -17.52 -5.59 12.77
#